data_AF-A0A924PCN8-F1
#
_entry.id   AF-A0A924PCN8-F1
#
_cell.length_a   1.000
_cell.length_b   1.000
_cell.length_c   1.000
_cell.angle_alpha   90.00
_cell.angle_beta   90.00
_cell.angle_gamma   90.00
#
_symmetry.space_group_name_H-M   'P 1'
#
loop_
_entity.id
_entity.type
_entity.pdbx_description
1 polymer ?
#
loop_
_entity_poly.entity_id
_entity_poly.type
_entity_poly.pdbx_seq_one_letter_code
_entity_poly.pdbx_strand_id
1 'polypeptide(L)'
;MAARKVLRKRLQDPAGGLTAAGRARFNREDGSHLKPGVQGKADTPEKMKRKGSFLRRHFANPRGPMLDEKGKPTRLALSAHAWGEAVPKTRASAKKLAEKGTRLLERYQLTKLKKAA
;
A
#
# COMPACT_ATOMS: atom_id res chain seq x y z
N MET A 1 -13.16 -25.17 9.21
CA MET A 1 -12.94 -23.72 9.46
C MET A 1 -11.51 -23.37 9.90
N ALA A 2 -10.86 -24.12 10.80
CA ALA A 2 -9.53 -23.79 11.33
C ALA A 2 -8.39 -23.79 10.29
N ALA A 3 -8.33 -24.79 9.40
CA ALA A 3 -7.28 -24.89 8.37
C ALA A 3 -7.26 -23.68 7.40
N ARG A 4 -8.43 -23.21 6.97
CA ARG A 4 -8.57 -22.01 6.11
C ARG A 4 -8.11 -20.73 6.81
N LYS A 5 -8.27 -20.64 8.13
CA LYS A 5 -7.80 -19.52 8.97
C LYS A 5 -6.27 -19.54 9.11
N VAL A 6 -5.66 -20.71 9.30
CA VAL A 6 -4.20 -20.89 9.33
C VAL A 6 -3.59 -20.54 7.97
N LEU A 7 -4.21 -20.98 6.87
CA LEU A 7 -3.77 -20.63 5.52
C LEU A 7 -3.83 -19.11 5.28
N ARG A 8 -4.93 -18.43 5.69
CA ARG A 8 -5.02 -16.96 5.61
C ARG A 8 -3.93 -16.25 6.41
N LYS A 9 -3.59 -16.75 7.61
CA LYS A 9 -2.50 -16.19 8.43
C LYS A 9 -1.12 -16.35 7.78
N ARG A 10 -0.85 -17.45 7.07
CA ARG A 10 0.44 -17.64 6.36
C ARG A 10 0.59 -16.75 5.12
N LEU A 11 -0.52 -16.34 4.51
CA LEU A 11 -0.53 -15.52 3.29
C LEU A 11 -0.58 -14.01 3.57
N GLN A 12 -1.01 -13.61 4.76
CA GLN A 12 -1.10 -12.22 5.19
C GLN A 12 0.01 -11.91 6.18
N ASP A 13 0.77 -10.85 5.93
CA ASP A 13 1.83 -10.42 6.85
C ASP A 13 1.19 -9.63 8.00
N PRO A 14 1.44 -9.98 9.28
CA PRO A 14 0.95 -9.23 10.44
C PRO A 14 1.32 -7.73 10.42
N ALA A 15 2.47 -7.38 9.88
CA ALA A 15 2.95 -6.00 9.77
C ALA A 15 2.33 -5.21 8.60
N GLY A 16 1.53 -5.86 7.75
CA GLY A 16 0.83 -5.22 6.63
C GLY A 16 0.98 -5.97 5.30
N GLY A 17 -0.06 -5.97 4.45
CA GLY A 17 0.03 -6.52 3.09
C GLY A 17 0.12 -8.06 3.00
N LEU A 18 0.51 -8.57 1.83
CA LEU A 18 0.66 -10.01 1.59
C LEU A 18 2.10 -10.46 1.78
N THR A 19 2.29 -11.65 2.34
CA THR A 19 3.60 -12.32 2.37
C THR A 19 4.05 -12.68 0.95
N ALA A 20 5.32 -13.06 0.77
CA ALA A 20 5.81 -13.53 -0.53
C ALA A 20 4.98 -14.73 -1.04
N ALA A 21 4.71 -15.71 -0.16
CA ALA A 21 3.83 -16.83 -0.46
C ALA A 21 2.39 -16.38 -0.77
N GLY A 22 1.88 -15.37 -0.05
CA GLY A 22 0.60 -14.73 -0.31
C GLY A 22 0.48 -14.20 -1.74
N ARG A 23 1.49 -13.43 -2.18
CA ARG A 23 1.53 -12.89 -3.55
C ARG A 23 1.70 -13.99 -4.59
N ALA A 24 2.59 -14.96 -4.36
CA ALA A 24 2.80 -16.07 -5.29
C ALA A 24 1.53 -16.89 -5.51
N ARG A 25 0.80 -17.20 -4.43
CA ARG A 25 -0.48 -17.91 -4.51
C ARG A 25 -1.52 -17.10 -5.29
N PHE A 26 -1.67 -15.81 -4.98
CA PHE A 26 -2.62 -14.93 -5.68
C PHE A 26 -2.26 -14.75 -7.17
N ASN A 27 -0.97 -14.70 -7.51
CA ASN A 27 -0.52 -14.68 -8.90
C ASN A 27 -0.87 -15.98 -9.64
N ARG A 28 -0.75 -17.12 -8.97
CA ARG A 28 -1.08 -18.44 -9.54
C ARG A 28 -2.58 -18.66 -9.70
N GLU A 29 -3.37 -18.26 -8.69
CA GLU A 29 -4.82 -18.51 -8.66
C GLU A 29 -5.59 -17.50 -9.53
N ASP A 30 -5.23 -16.22 -9.48
CA ASP A 30 -5.97 -15.15 -10.16
C ASP A 30 -5.28 -14.67 -11.46
N GLY A 31 -4.19 -15.33 -11.88
CA GLY A 31 -3.43 -14.95 -13.08
C GLY A 31 -2.79 -13.55 -13.01
N SER A 32 -2.57 -13.05 -11.80
CA SER A 32 -2.09 -11.69 -11.58
C SER A 32 -0.56 -11.60 -11.46
N HIS A 33 -0.03 -10.37 -11.49
CA HIS A 33 1.41 -10.09 -11.35
C HIS A 33 1.68 -9.14 -10.18
N LEU A 34 1.23 -9.51 -8.98
CA LEU A 34 1.43 -8.72 -7.77
C LEU A 34 2.92 -8.60 -7.43
N LYS A 35 3.41 -7.36 -7.52
CA LYS A 35 4.72 -6.95 -7.00
C LYS A 35 4.60 -6.54 -5.51
N PRO A 36 5.67 -6.67 -4.69
CA PRO A 36 5.69 -6.12 -3.33
C PRO A 36 5.48 -4.60 -3.33
N GLY A 37 5.00 -4.05 -2.21
CA GLY A 37 4.90 -2.60 -2.04
C GLY A 37 6.23 -1.91 -2.26
N VAL A 38 6.20 -0.67 -2.75
CA VAL A 38 7.43 0.10 -2.96
C VAL A 38 7.97 0.56 -1.61
N GLN A 39 8.90 -0.22 -1.06
CA GLN A 39 9.63 0.13 0.15
C GLN A 39 10.70 1.19 -0.15
N GLY A 40 10.92 2.12 0.78
CA GLY A 40 11.92 3.18 0.64
C GLY A 40 11.49 4.37 -0.24
N LYS A 41 12.50 5.08 -0.77
CA LYS A 41 12.31 6.27 -1.60
C LYS A 41 11.75 5.89 -2.97
N ALA A 42 10.77 6.66 -3.45
CA ALA A 42 10.24 6.54 -4.80
C ALA A 42 11.08 7.44 -5.75
N ASP A 43 12.26 6.93 -6.09
CA ASP A 43 13.29 7.59 -6.91
C ASP A 43 13.09 7.40 -8.42
N THR A 44 12.50 6.28 -8.85
CA THR A 44 12.21 6.02 -10.27
C THR A 44 10.77 6.40 -10.65
N PRO A 45 10.48 6.76 -11.93
CA PRO A 45 9.13 7.04 -12.39
C PRO A 45 8.13 5.91 -12.11
N GLU A 46 8.54 4.63 -12.28
CA GLU A 46 7.68 3.49 -11.96
C GLU A 46 7.35 3.43 -10.47
N LYS A 47 8.35 3.61 -9.58
CA LYS A 47 8.15 3.64 -8.13
C LYS A 47 7.24 4.80 -7.72
N MET A 48 7.42 5.99 -8.31
CA MET A 48 6.56 7.16 -8.08
C MET A 48 5.11 6.85 -8.45
N LYS A 49 4.87 6.31 -9.65
CA LYS A 49 3.53 5.92 -10.11
C LYS A 49 2.88 4.91 -9.17
N ARG A 50 3.59 3.81 -8.85
CA ARG A 50 3.08 2.71 -8.03
C ARG A 50 2.75 3.19 -6.62
N LYS A 51 3.70 3.85 -5.96
CA LYS A 51 3.55 4.32 -4.59
C LYS A 51 2.51 5.44 -4.48
N GLY A 52 2.56 6.41 -5.39
CA GLY A 52 1.58 7.50 -5.44
C GLY A 52 0.15 7.02 -5.66
N SER A 53 -0.05 6.10 -6.61
CA SER A 53 -1.36 5.49 -6.87
C SER A 53 -1.90 4.69 -5.68
N PHE A 54 -1.04 3.92 -5.01
CA PHE A 54 -1.44 3.19 -3.80
C PHE A 54 -1.90 4.14 -2.69
N LEU A 55 -1.06 5.13 -2.34
CA LEU A 55 -1.34 6.03 -1.24
C LEU A 55 -2.62 6.84 -1.48
N ARG A 56 -2.81 7.36 -2.69
CA ARG A 56 -4.02 8.12 -3.03
C ARG A 56 -5.28 7.25 -2.96
N ARG A 57 -5.25 6.02 -3.49
CA ARG A 57 -6.42 5.13 -3.49
C ARG A 57 -6.84 4.68 -2.09
N HIS A 58 -5.90 4.52 -1.16
CA HIS A 58 -6.20 3.95 0.16
C HIS A 58 -6.37 4.98 1.26
N PHE A 59 -5.74 6.16 1.14
CA PHE A 59 -5.72 7.14 2.21
C PHE A 59 -6.37 8.48 1.88
N ALA A 60 -6.74 8.77 0.62
CA ALA A 60 -7.48 10.00 0.30
C ALA A 60 -8.88 9.97 0.91
N ASN A 61 -9.60 8.87 0.67
CA ASN A 61 -10.91 8.58 1.25
C ASN A 61 -10.86 7.19 1.88
N PRO A 62 -10.25 7.05 3.08
CA PRO A 62 -10.09 5.76 3.72
C PRO A 62 -11.46 5.18 4.09
N ARG A 63 -11.70 3.92 3.69
CA ARG A 63 -12.97 3.21 3.92
C ARG A 63 -13.24 2.89 5.39
N GLY A 64 -12.26 3.03 6.27
CA GLY A 64 -12.38 2.66 7.68
C GLY A 64 -11.42 3.45 8.57
N PRO A 65 -11.50 3.24 9.89
CA PRO A 65 -10.64 3.91 10.85
C PRO A 65 -9.19 3.41 10.75
N MET A 66 -8.27 4.25 11.20
CA MET A 66 -6.85 3.91 11.24
C MET A 66 -6.49 3.05 12.46
N LEU A 67 -7.23 3.22 13.56
CA LEU A 67 -7.12 2.42 14.77
C LEU A 67 -8.42 1.63 14.98
N ASP A 68 -8.30 0.44 15.57
CA ASP A 68 -9.45 -0.31 16.05
C ASP A 68 -9.94 0.22 17.41
N GLU A 69 -11.02 -0.37 17.93
CA GLU A 69 -11.61 -0.03 19.23
C GLU A 69 -10.63 -0.19 20.40
N LYS A 70 -9.56 -0.98 20.23
CA LYS A 70 -8.52 -1.24 21.23
C LYS A 70 -7.30 -0.34 21.03
N GLY A 71 -7.37 0.65 20.14
CA GLY A 71 -6.28 1.57 19.83
C GLY A 71 -5.15 0.97 18.99
N LYS A 72 -5.32 -0.24 18.42
CA LYS A 72 -4.31 -0.89 17.57
C LYS A 72 -4.49 -0.50 16.11
N PRO A 73 -3.40 -0.39 15.33
CA PRO A 73 -3.51 -0.11 13.90
C PRO A 73 -4.37 -1.13 13.15
N THR A 74 -5.33 -0.64 12.37
CA THR A 74 -6.16 -1.50 11.51
C THR A 74 -5.34 -2.04 10.35
N ARG A 75 -5.92 -3.02 9.63
CA ARG A 75 -5.30 -3.56 8.41
C ARG A 75 -5.03 -2.48 7.36
N LEU A 76 -5.90 -1.47 7.28
CA LEU A 76 -5.74 -0.32 6.40
C LEU A 76 -4.52 0.51 6.82
N ALA A 77 -4.36 0.81 8.10
CA ALA A 77 -3.20 1.54 8.59
C ALA A 77 -1.89 0.75 8.39
N LEU A 78 -1.88 -0.54 8.69
CA LEU A 78 -0.72 -1.42 8.46
C LEU A 78 -0.36 -1.55 6.98
N SER A 79 -1.32 -1.35 6.06
CA SER A 79 -1.01 -1.34 4.64
C SER A 79 -0.06 -0.21 4.23
N ALA A 80 0.00 0.91 4.98
CA ALA A 80 0.99 1.96 4.77
C ALA A 80 2.41 1.45 5.04
N HIS A 81 2.58 0.69 6.12
CA HIS A 81 3.87 0.10 6.51
C HIS A 81 4.39 -0.88 5.45
N ALA A 82 3.51 -1.70 4.88
CA ALA A 82 3.87 -2.59 3.76
C ALA A 82 4.38 -1.85 2.51
N TRP A 83 4.13 -0.54 2.41
CA TRP A 83 4.60 0.35 1.35
C TRP A 83 5.69 1.32 1.81
N GLY A 84 6.35 1.02 2.93
CA GLY A 84 7.47 1.79 3.47
C GLY A 84 7.06 3.20 3.92
N GLU A 85 5.83 3.37 4.38
CA GLU A 85 5.36 4.58 5.03
C GLU A 85 5.09 4.35 6.52
N ALA A 86 5.08 5.42 7.30
CA ALA A 86 4.67 5.34 8.69
C ALA A 86 3.21 4.91 8.80
N VAL A 87 2.90 4.09 9.81
CA VAL A 87 1.52 3.66 10.09
C VAL A 87 0.70 4.88 10.54
N PRO A 88 -0.32 5.30 9.77
CA PRO A 88 -1.18 6.41 10.17
C PRO A 88 -2.02 6.00 11.37
N LYS A 89 -2.13 6.87 12.37
CA LYS A 89 -2.99 6.67 13.56
C LYS A 89 -4.26 7.54 13.51
N THR A 90 -4.24 8.60 12.71
CA THR A 90 -5.35 9.57 12.59
C THR A 90 -5.75 9.77 11.13
N ARG A 91 -6.98 10.26 10.89
CA ARG A 91 -7.40 10.66 9.53
C ARG A 91 -6.52 11.75 8.93
N ALA A 92 -6.01 12.68 9.75
CA ALA A 92 -5.07 13.69 9.30
C ALA A 92 -3.74 13.06 8.81
N SER A 93 -3.21 12.07 9.53
CA SER A 93 -2.01 11.35 9.08
C SER A 93 -2.26 10.56 7.78
N ALA A 94 -3.44 9.96 7.62
CA ALA A 94 -3.84 9.32 6.37
C ALA A 94 -3.92 10.35 5.21
N LYS A 95 -4.51 11.53 5.44
CA LYS A 95 -4.58 12.60 4.45
C LYS A 95 -3.17 13.05 4.00
N LYS A 96 -2.23 13.19 4.93
CA LYS A 96 -0.81 13.49 4.60
C LYS A 96 -0.17 12.42 3.70
N LEU A 97 -0.49 11.15 3.92
CA LEU A 97 -0.05 10.07 3.02
C LEU A 97 -0.67 10.20 1.63
N ALA A 98 -1.96 10.56 1.54
CA ALA A 98 -2.63 10.80 0.27
C ALA A 98 -2.02 11.99 -0.49
N GLU A 99 -1.74 13.10 0.20
CA GLU A 99 -1.07 14.28 -0.35
C GLU A 99 0.34 13.94 -0.85
N LYS A 100 1.12 13.16 -0.09
CA LYS A 100 2.39 12.61 -0.56
C LYS A 100 2.20 11.79 -1.84
N GLY A 101 1.14 10.99 -1.90
CA GLY A 101 0.77 10.21 -3.08
C GLY A 101 0.49 11.09 -4.30
N THR A 102 -0.24 12.18 -4.13
CA THR A 102 -0.51 13.19 -5.17
C THR A 102 0.79 13.79 -5.70
N ARG A 103 1.68 14.26 -4.82
CA ARG A 103 2.98 14.84 -5.21
C ARG A 103 3.86 13.87 -6.00
N LEU A 104 3.84 12.58 -5.65
CA LEU A 104 4.55 11.54 -6.40
C LEU A 104 3.98 11.36 -7.81
N LEU A 105 2.65 11.41 -7.94
CA LEU A 105 1.98 11.28 -9.23
C LEU A 105 2.23 12.51 -10.11
N GLU A 106 2.20 13.71 -9.56
CA GLU A 106 2.54 14.95 -10.28
C GLU A 106 3.96 14.88 -10.83
N ARG A 107 4.94 14.55 -9.99
CA ARG A 107 6.32 14.31 -10.42
C ARG A 107 6.42 13.27 -11.53
N TYR A 108 5.70 12.16 -11.41
CA TYR A 108 5.66 11.14 -12.46
C TYR A 108 5.12 11.70 -13.79
N GLN A 109 4.05 12.50 -13.77
CA GLN A 109 3.53 13.12 -14.98
C GLN A 109 4.54 14.09 -15.59
N LEU A 110 5.20 14.92 -14.78
CA LEU A 110 6.27 15.80 -15.24
C LEU A 110 7.42 15.02 -15.90
N THR A 111 7.85 13.89 -15.32
CA THR A 111 8.88 13.05 -15.95
C THR A 111 8.41 12.44 -17.27
N LYS A 112 7.12 12.12 -17.41
CA LYS A 112 6.55 11.61 -18.65
C LYS A 112 6.51 12.70 -19.73
N LEU A 113 6.07 13.91 -19.37
CA LEU A 113 6.02 15.06 -20.27
C LEU A 113 7.43 15.43 -20.76
N LYS A 114 8.42 15.51 -19.86
CA LYS A 114 9.81 15.78 -20.22
C LYS A 114 10.42 14.73 -21.16
N LYS A 115 9.99 13.47 -21.09
CA LYS A 115 10.45 12.41 -21.99
C LYS A 115 9.78 12.49 -23.38
N ALA A 116 8.61 13.10 -23.46
CA ALA A 116 7.83 13.22 -24.69
C ALA A 116 8.11 14.52 -25.47
N ALA A 117 8.69 15.52 -24.80
CA ALA A 117 9.28 16.71 -25.41
C ALA A 117 10.71 16.40 -25.88
#